data_AF-A0A2R7QZ97-F1
#
_entry.id   AF-A0A2R7QZ97-F1
#
_cell.length_a   1.000
_cell.length_b   1.000
_cell.length_c   1.000
_cell.angle_alpha   90.00
_cell.angle_beta   90.00
_cell.angle_gamma   90.00
#
_symmetry.space_group_name_H-M   'P 1'
#
loop_
_entity.id
_entity.type
_entity.pdbx_description
1 polymer ?
#
loop_
_entity_poly.entity_id
_entity_poly.type
_entity_poly.pdbx_seq_one_letter_code
_entity_poly.pdbx_strand_id
1 'polypeptide(L)'
;HARRADRLAAEAAEVAAQGGAAVTQVVQTMAGIEVSSLRIADITTVIDGIAFQTNILALNAAVEAARAGEEGRGFAVVASEVRALAQRSAQAAREIKGLIEASSTQVAEGSQLAQQAGQTLQRVVASVGELGGLIEEIASASQEQAAGIEQVNQGIVQMDGVTQQNAALVEEASAAARALNAQAADLQHTVGRFRLAEPAAAVRRSAAA
;
A
#
# COMPACT_ATOMS: atom_id res chain seq x y z
N HIS A 1 -3.92 -17.87 -1.94
CA HIS A 1 -3.15 -16.61 -2.02
C HIS A 1 -3.81 -15.46 -1.24
N ALA A 2 -5.11 -15.21 -1.41
CA ALA A 2 -5.84 -14.16 -0.69
C ALA A 2 -5.60 -14.14 0.84
N ARG A 3 -5.83 -15.27 1.55
CA ARG A 3 -5.56 -15.37 3.01
C ARG A 3 -4.14 -15.02 3.45
N ARG A 4 -3.14 -15.19 2.57
CA ARG A 4 -1.75 -14.83 2.87
C ARG A 4 -1.50 -13.33 2.62
N ALA A 5 -2.11 -12.78 1.58
CA ALA A 5 -2.05 -11.36 1.27
C ALA A 5 -2.75 -10.53 2.35
N ASP A 6 -3.91 -10.99 2.83
CA ASP A 6 -4.66 -10.37 3.93
C ASP A 6 -3.82 -10.29 5.22
N ARG A 7 -3.16 -11.40 5.60
CA ARG A 7 -2.25 -11.40 6.75
C ARG A 7 -1.08 -10.41 6.60
N LEU A 8 -0.47 -10.37 5.41
CA LEU A 8 0.63 -9.44 5.11
C LEU A 8 0.17 -7.98 5.16
N ALA A 9 -1.05 -7.70 4.69
CA ALA A 9 -1.66 -6.38 4.81
C ALA A 9 -1.89 -6.02 6.29
N ALA A 10 -2.43 -6.93 7.10
CA ALA A 10 -2.62 -6.70 8.53
C ALA A 10 -1.30 -6.41 9.26
N GLU A 11 -0.25 -7.20 8.99
CA GLU A 11 1.10 -6.97 9.54
C GLU A 11 1.67 -5.61 9.12
N ALA A 12 1.53 -5.23 7.84
CA ALA A 12 1.99 -3.94 7.34
C ALA A 12 1.23 -2.75 7.98
N ALA A 13 -0.08 -2.89 8.18
CA ALA A 13 -0.90 -1.89 8.86
C ALA A 13 -0.49 -1.74 10.33
N GLU A 14 -0.21 -2.85 11.02
CA GLU A 14 0.27 -2.83 12.40
C GLU A 14 1.62 -2.11 12.52
N VAL A 15 2.59 -2.43 11.66
CA VAL A 15 3.90 -1.77 11.63
C VAL A 15 3.75 -0.27 11.34
N ALA A 16 2.90 0.10 10.38
CA ALA A 16 2.65 1.50 10.08
C ALA A 16 1.98 2.24 11.25
N ALA A 17 1.06 1.60 11.97
CA ALA A 17 0.42 2.15 13.17
C ALA A 17 1.42 2.35 14.32
N GLN A 18 2.28 1.37 14.58
CA GLN A 18 3.37 1.49 15.55
C GLN A 18 4.34 2.62 15.17
N GLY A 19 4.68 2.73 13.89
CA GLY A 19 5.46 3.86 13.37
C GLY A 19 4.78 5.21 13.62
N GLY A 20 3.46 5.30 13.41
CA GLY A 20 2.68 6.51 13.66
C GLY A 20 2.69 6.92 15.14
N ALA A 21 2.59 5.93 16.04
CA ALA A 21 2.71 6.18 17.48
C ALA A 21 4.12 6.66 17.87
N ALA A 22 5.18 6.06 17.32
CA ALA A 22 6.56 6.48 17.55
C ALA A 22 6.80 7.93 17.08
N VAL A 23 6.29 8.29 15.89
CA VAL A 23 6.36 9.66 15.37
C VAL A 23 5.61 10.65 16.27
N THR A 24 4.45 10.25 16.80
CA THR A 24 3.70 11.08 17.76
C THR A 24 4.51 11.35 19.03
N GLN A 25 5.23 10.33 19.54
CA GLN A 25 6.13 10.49 20.69
C GLN A 25 7.30 11.43 20.37
N VAL A 26 7.84 11.39 19.15
CA VAL A 26 8.89 12.31 18.69
C VAL A 26 8.37 13.76 18.70
N VAL A 27 7.17 14.01 18.16
CA VAL A 27 6.56 15.35 18.17
C VAL A 27 6.37 15.87 19.61
N GLN A 28 5.88 15.02 20.52
CA GLN A 28 5.74 15.39 21.93
C GLN A 28 7.09 15.72 22.59
N THR A 29 8.12 14.95 22.27
CA THR A 29 9.47 15.19 22.79
C THR A 29 10.04 16.50 22.26
N MET A 30 9.85 16.79 20.97
CA MET A 30 10.26 18.07 20.36
C MET A 30 9.55 19.26 21.01
N ALA A 31 8.24 19.15 21.30
CA ALA A 31 7.52 20.18 22.04
C ALA A 31 8.10 20.40 23.46
N GLY A 32 8.51 19.34 24.14
CA GLY A 32 9.19 19.43 25.44
C GLY A 32 10.57 20.09 25.36
N ILE A 33 11.33 19.82 24.30
CA ILE A 33 12.61 20.48 24.03
C ILE A 33 12.39 21.98 23.78
N GLU A 34 11.37 22.35 23.00
CA GLU A 34 11.05 23.75 22.71
C GLU A 34 10.74 24.55 24.00
N VAL A 35 9.90 23.99 24.87
CA VAL A 35 9.60 24.61 26.18
C VAL A 35 10.85 24.75 27.03
N SER A 36 11.74 23.75 27.00
CA SER A 36 13.01 23.79 27.74
C SER A 36 13.94 24.86 27.18
N SER A 37 14.05 24.98 25.85
CA SER A 37 14.84 26.01 25.16
C SER A 37 14.36 27.42 25.51
N LEU A 38 13.05 27.67 25.51
CA LEU A 38 12.48 28.95 25.92
C LEU A 38 12.87 29.31 27.36
N ARG A 39 12.79 28.35 28.28
CA ARG A 39 13.19 28.57 29.67
C ARG A 39 14.68 28.89 29.80
N ILE A 40 15.54 28.27 28.99
CA ILE A 40 16.97 28.60 28.98
C ILE A 40 17.17 30.03 28.42
N ALA A 41 16.42 30.43 27.39
CA ALA A 41 16.48 31.79 26.83
C ALA A 41 16.09 32.89 27.86
N ASP A 42 15.11 32.61 28.71
CA ASP A 42 14.74 33.51 29.81
C ASP A 42 15.88 33.62 30.84
N ILE A 43 16.50 32.50 31.20
CA ILE A 43 17.63 32.46 32.14
C ILE A 43 18.84 33.21 31.58
N THR A 44 19.18 33.03 30.30
CA THR A 44 20.30 33.74 29.67
C THR A 44 20.06 35.25 29.61
N THR A 45 18.80 35.67 29.43
CA THR A 45 18.41 37.09 29.51
C THR A 45 18.65 37.66 30.91
N VAL A 46 18.32 36.92 31.97
CA VAL A 46 18.63 37.33 33.36
C VAL A 46 20.15 37.42 33.59
N ILE A 47 20.94 36.47 33.06
CA ILE A 47 22.40 36.47 33.19
C ILE A 47 23.03 37.69 32.49
N ASP A 48 22.59 38.05 31.28
CA ASP A 48 23.05 39.27 30.59
C ASP A 48 22.69 40.53 31.40
N GLY A 49 21.51 40.54 32.04
CA GLY A 49 21.11 41.60 32.98
C GLY A 49 22.02 41.72 34.20
N ILE A 50 22.38 40.58 34.83
CA ILE A 50 23.32 40.55 35.97
C ILE A 50 24.72 41.02 35.54
N ALA A 51 25.18 40.58 34.36
CA ALA A 51 26.45 41.01 33.80
C ALA A 51 26.47 42.52 33.55
N PHE A 52 25.38 43.08 33.00
CA PHE A 52 25.23 44.52 32.81
C PHE A 52 25.27 45.28 34.15
N GLN A 53 24.50 44.85 35.15
CA GLN A 53 24.51 45.46 36.48
C GLN A 53 25.91 45.41 37.12
N THR A 54 26.59 44.27 37.04
CA THR A 54 27.95 44.09 37.56
C THR A 54 28.94 45.04 36.87
N ASN A 55 28.81 45.22 35.55
CA ASN A 55 29.62 46.17 34.79
C ASN A 55 29.39 47.63 35.24
N ILE A 56 28.15 48.02 35.57
CA ILE A 56 27.85 49.34 36.12
C ILE A 56 28.41 49.50 37.54
N LEU A 57 28.27 48.50 38.41
CA LEU A 57 28.87 48.54 39.75
C LEU A 57 30.39 48.68 39.68
N ALA A 58 31.04 47.93 38.79
CA ALA A 58 32.49 47.98 38.59
C ALA A 58 32.94 49.36 38.07
N LEU A 59 32.16 49.98 37.18
CA LEU A 59 32.42 51.35 36.73
C LEU A 59 32.33 52.36 37.89
N ASN A 60 31.28 52.27 38.71
CA ASN A 60 31.13 53.14 39.87
C ASN A 60 32.28 52.96 40.88
N ALA A 61 32.71 51.72 41.12
CA ALA A 61 33.85 51.43 41.99
C ALA A 61 35.17 52.01 41.42
N ALA A 62 35.38 51.94 40.10
CA ALA A 62 36.54 52.55 39.47
C ALA A 62 36.55 54.08 39.62
N VAL A 63 35.38 54.73 39.52
CA VAL A 63 35.23 56.18 39.74
C VAL A 63 35.55 56.55 41.19
N GLU A 64 35.03 55.81 42.17
CA GLU A 64 35.29 56.08 43.59
C GLU A 64 36.76 55.81 43.96
N ALA A 65 37.37 54.77 43.38
CA ALA A 65 38.80 54.50 43.52
C ALA A 65 39.66 55.63 42.97
N ALA A 66 39.30 56.21 41.82
CA ALA A 66 39.99 57.39 41.28
C ALA A 66 39.84 58.61 42.19
N ARG A 67 38.67 58.75 42.85
CA ARG A 67 38.40 59.84 43.80
C ARG A 67 39.22 59.73 45.09
N ALA A 68 39.52 58.51 45.53
CA ALA A 68 40.35 58.24 46.71
C ALA A 68 41.87 58.43 46.46
N GLY A 69 42.30 58.67 45.22
CA GLY A 69 43.71 58.93 44.88
C GLY A 69 44.60 57.70 45.11
N GLU A 70 45.73 57.89 45.79
CA GLU A 70 46.73 56.83 46.01
C GLU A 70 46.19 55.66 46.86
N GLU A 71 45.34 55.93 47.85
CA GLU A 71 44.70 54.91 48.69
C GLU A 71 43.72 54.02 47.91
N GLY A 72 43.23 54.51 46.77
CA GLY A 72 42.28 53.81 45.89
C GLY A 72 42.93 52.88 44.85
N ARG A 73 44.26 52.86 44.72
CA ARG A 73 44.95 52.10 43.64
C ARG A 73 44.61 50.62 43.62
N GLY A 74 44.57 49.97 44.78
CA GLY A 74 44.20 48.55 44.88
C GLY A 74 42.76 48.29 44.46
N PHE A 75 41.84 49.17 44.85
CA PHE A 75 40.43 49.08 44.46
C PHE A 75 40.20 49.33 42.97
N ALA A 76 40.98 50.23 42.35
CA ALA A 76 40.89 50.49 40.91
C ALA A 76 41.23 49.25 40.07
N VAL A 77 42.23 48.47 40.47
CA VAL A 77 42.60 47.22 39.79
C VAL A 77 41.48 46.20 39.90
N VAL A 78 40.95 45.98 41.11
CA VAL A 78 39.82 45.04 41.32
C VAL A 78 38.60 45.47 40.50
N ALA A 79 38.27 46.76 40.49
CA ALA A 79 37.17 47.29 39.69
C ALA A 79 37.35 47.02 38.18
N SER A 80 38.57 47.15 37.66
CA SER A 80 38.86 46.85 36.25
C SER A 80 38.70 45.36 35.93
N GLU A 81 39.12 44.46 36.83
CA GLU A 81 39.02 43.02 36.65
C GLU A 81 37.56 42.55 36.71
N VAL A 82 36.78 43.07 37.66
CA VAL A 82 35.33 42.80 37.77
C VAL A 82 34.61 43.29 36.51
N ARG A 83 35.00 44.46 35.97
CA ARG A 83 34.43 44.98 34.73
C ARG A 83 34.72 44.06 33.53
N ALA A 84 35.96 43.61 33.40
CA ALA A 84 36.36 42.68 32.33
C ALA A 84 35.59 41.34 32.44
N LEU A 85 35.42 40.81 33.66
CA LEU A 85 34.66 39.59 33.91
C LEU A 85 33.16 39.76 33.56
N ALA A 86 32.59 40.91 33.89
CA ALA A 86 31.20 41.25 33.55
C ALA A 86 31.00 41.31 32.03
N GLN A 87 31.91 41.95 31.29
CA GLN A 87 31.86 42.00 29.83
C GLN A 87 31.98 40.60 29.20
N ARG A 88 32.89 39.76 29.70
CA ARG A 88 33.02 38.37 29.26
C ARG A 88 31.76 37.55 29.52
N SER A 89 31.11 37.75 30.67
CA SER A 89 29.86 37.07 31.03
C SER A 89 28.71 37.49 30.10
N ALA A 90 28.59 38.79 29.80
CA ALA A 90 27.60 39.30 28.86
C ALA A 90 27.80 38.72 27.44
N GLN A 91 29.05 38.65 26.97
CA GLN A 91 29.36 38.02 25.68
C GLN A 91 28.94 36.55 25.65
N ALA A 92 29.33 35.76 26.67
CA ALA A 92 28.96 34.35 26.76
C ALA A 92 27.43 34.16 26.81
N ALA A 93 26.71 35.00 27.55
CA ALA A 93 25.25 34.95 27.60
C ALA A 93 24.60 35.16 26.22
N ARG A 94 25.14 36.08 25.41
CA ARG A 94 24.66 36.33 24.03
C ARG A 94 24.99 35.18 23.08
N GLU A 95 26.18 34.59 23.20
CA GLU A 95 26.55 33.40 22.41
C GLU A 95 25.62 32.22 22.72
N ILE A 96 25.34 31.97 24.01
CA ILE A 96 24.38 30.94 24.42
C ILE A 96 22.98 31.25 23.87
N LYS A 97 22.53 32.51 23.93
CA LYS A 97 21.24 32.92 23.37
C LYS A 97 21.14 32.58 21.88
N GLY A 98 22.16 32.89 21.09
CA GLY A 98 22.20 32.54 19.66
C GLY A 98 22.14 31.03 19.41
N LEU A 99 22.81 30.22 20.22
CA LEU A 99 22.73 28.75 20.13
C LEU A 99 21.33 28.21 20.46
N ILE A 100 20.63 28.83 21.41
CA ILE A 100 19.25 28.46 21.77
C ILE A 100 18.29 28.82 20.64
N GLU A 101 18.41 30.02 20.05
CA GLU A 101 17.59 30.43 18.91
C GLU A 101 17.77 29.51 17.70
N ALA A 102 19.02 29.12 17.41
CA ALA A 102 19.31 28.13 16.37
C ALA A 102 18.71 26.75 16.69
N SER A 103 18.82 26.31 17.95
CA SER A 103 18.26 25.03 18.39
C SER A 103 16.74 25.00 18.32
N SER A 104 16.06 26.09 18.71
CA SER A 104 14.59 26.24 18.61
C SER A 104 14.14 26.16 17.14
N THR A 105 14.84 26.83 16.23
CA THR A 105 14.57 26.73 14.79
C THR A 105 14.66 25.28 14.29
N GLN A 106 15.72 24.57 14.67
CA GLN A 106 15.94 23.18 14.25
C GLN A 106 14.89 22.22 14.86
N VAL A 107 14.44 22.46 16.09
CA VAL A 107 13.36 21.71 16.75
C VAL A 107 12.03 21.95 16.04
N ALA A 108 11.73 23.19 15.65
CA ALA A 108 10.52 23.52 14.89
C ALA A 108 10.49 22.82 13.53
N GLU A 109 11.59 22.86 12.77
CA GLU A 109 11.73 22.13 11.51
C GLU A 109 11.59 20.62 11.69
N GLY A 110 12.24 20.05 12.72
CA GLY A 110 12.14 18.63 13.07
C GLY A 110 10.72 18.21 13.43
N SER A 111 10.00 19.05 14.18
CA SER A 111 8.59 18.82 14.53
C SER A 111 7.69 18.80 13.28
N GLN A 112 7.91 19.73 12.34
CA GLN A 112 7.16 19.77 11.09
C GLN A 112 7.41 18.51 10.23
N LEU A 113 8.66 18.08 10.11
CA LEU A 113 9.02 16.86 9.37
C LEU A 113 8.41 15.61 10.03
N ALA A 114 8.46 15.51 11.36
CA ALA A 114 7.84 14.41 12.08
C ALA A 114 6.32 14.41 11.86
N GLN A 115 5.66 15.56 11.92
CA GLN A 115 4.21 15.64 11.66
C GLN A 115 3.85 15.19 10.23
N GLN A 116 4.63 15.55 9.21
CA GLN A 116 4.44 15.08 7.83
C GLN A 116 4.67 13.58 7.70
N ALA A 117 5.67 13.02 8.38
CA ALA A 117 5.89 11.57 8.44
C ALA A 117 4.68 10.85 9.07
N GLY A 118 4.13 11.42 10.15
CA GLY A 118 2.94 10.90 10.82
C GLY A 118 1.71 10.87 9.90
N GLN A 119 1.46 11.96 9.16
CA GLN A 119 0.40 12.00 8.15
C GLN A 119 0.62 10.96 7.04
N THR A 120 1.87 10.76 6.62
CA THR A 120 2.19 9.75 5.60
C THR A 120 1.90 8.34 6.10
N LEU A 121 2.25 8.03 7.35
CA LEU A 121 1.95 6.73 7.96
C LEU A 121 0.44 6.51 8.10
N GLN A 122 -0.34 7.53 8.45
CA GLN A 122 -1.80 7.44 8.48
C GLN A 122 -2.39 7.11 7.11
N ARG A 123 -1.88 7.73 6.04
CA ARG A 123 -2.28 7.37 4.67
C ARG A 123 -1.91 5.93 4.31
N VAL A 124 -0.74 5.46 4.72
CA VAL A 124 -0.32 4.06 4.51
C VAL A 124 -1.29 3.11 5.18
N VAL A 125 -1.65 3.34 6.46
CA VAL A 125 -2.63 2.52 7.17
C VAL A 125 -3.97 2.49 6.43
N ALA A 126 -4.46 3.65 5.96
CA ALA A 126 -5.70 3.73 5.18
C ALA A 126 -5.62 2.93 3.86
N SER A 127 -4.56 3.11 3.07
CA SER A 127 -4.38 2.40 1.80
C SER A 127 -4.23 0.88 1.99
N VAL A 128 -3.59 0.44 3.07
CA VAL A 128 -3.49 -0.98 3.40
C VAL A 128 -4.85 -1.55 3.82
N GLY A 129 -5.68 -0.76 4.51
CA GLY A 129 -7.07 -1.12 4.80
C GLY A 129 -7.92 -1.31 3.54
N GLU A 130 -7.83 -0.38 2.59
CA GLU A 130 -8.49 -0.50 1.28
C GLU A 130 -8.01 -1.73 0.49
N LEU A 131 -6.71 -2.02 0.54
CA LEU A 131 -6.14 -3.22 -0.07
C LEU A 131 -6.71 -4.52 0.54
N GLY A 132 -6.94 -4.53 1.86
CA GLY A 132 -7.61 -5.65 2.54
C GLY A 132 -9.00 -5.93 1.95
N GLY A 133 -9.82 -4.89 1.77
CA GLY A 133 -11.14 -5.01 1.14
C GLY A 133 -11.09 -5.55 -0.29
N LEU A 134 -10.15 -5.07 -1.11
CA LEU A 134 -9.96 -5.59 -2.47
C LEU A 134 -9.56 -7.07 -2.48
N ILE A 135 -8.76 -7.52 -1.51
CA ILE A 135 -8.38 -8.93 -1.39
C ILE A 135 -9.59 -9.80 -1.03
N GLU A 136 -10.50 -9.31 -0.18
CA GLU A 136 -11.76 -9.99 0.13
C GLU A 136 -12.66 -10.11 -1.10
N GLU A 137 -12.81 -9.04 -1.89
CA GLU A 137 -13.56 -9.06 -3.15
C GLU A 137 -12.96 -10.08 -4.14
N ILE A 138 -11.63 -10.09 -4.33
CA ILE A 138 -10.94 -11.06 -5.18
C ILE A 138 -11.14 -12.48 -4.66
N ALA A 139 -11.11 -12.68 -3.34
CA ALA A 139 -11.33 -13.99 -2.75
C ALA A 139 -12.75 -14.52 -3.02
N SER A 140 -13.76 -13.65 -2.93
CA SER A 140 -15.15 -13.97 -3.25
C SER A 140 -15.31 -14.29 -4.74
N ALA A 141 -14.82 -13.43 -5.62
CA ALA A 141 -14.87 -13.64 -7.07
C ALA A 141 -14.16 -14.93 -7.50
N SER A 142 -13.04 -15.27 -6.84
CA SER A 142 -12.31 -16.52 -7.10
C SER A 142 -13.11 -17.76 -6.68
N GLN A 143 -13.89 -17.68 -5.59
CA GLN A 143 -14.78 -18.77 -5.18
C GLN A 143 -15.95 -18.95 -6.15
N GLU A 144 -16.56 -17.86 -6.61
CA GLU A 144 -17.60 -17.90 -7.62
C GLU A 144 -17.09 -18.46 -8.96
N GLN A 145 -15.90 -18.05 -9.39
CA GLN A 145 -15.25 -18.60 -10.58
C GLN A 145 -14.97 -20.10 -10.43
N ALA A 146 -14.50 -20.55 -9.28
CA ALA A 146 -14.26 -21.97 -9.03
C ALA A 146 -15.57 -22.78 -9.16
N ALA A 147 -16.67 -22.29 -8.58
CA ALA A 147 -17.99 -22.91 -8.71
C ALA A 147 -18.49 -22.91 -10.16
N GLY A 148 -18.29 -21.81 -10.89
CA GLY A 148 -18.64 -21.72 -12.32
C GLY A 148 -17.84 -22.70 -13.19
N ILE A 149 -16.54 -22.88 -12.90
CA ILE A 149 -15.70 -23.88 -13.58
C ILE A 149 -16.21 -25.30 -13.32
N GLU A 150 -16.66 -25.59 -12.10
CA GLU A 150 -17.23 -26.90 -11.76
C GLU A 150 -18.52 -27.18 -12.56
N GLN A 151 -19.39 -26.17 -12.71
CA GLN A 151 -20.58 -26.28 -13.56
C GLN A 151 -20.23 -26.49 -15.05
N VAL A 152 -19.25 -25.75 -15.56
CA VAL A 152 -18.76 -25.93 -16.94
C VAL A 152 -18.21 -27.34 -17.14
N ASN A 153 -17.45 -27.85 -16.17
CA ASN A 153 -16.91 -29.21 -16.22
C ASN A 153 -18.03 -30.26 -16.31
N GLN A 154 -19.06 -30.13 -15.47
CA GLN A 154 -20.24 -31.01 -15.53
C GLN A 154 -20.93 -30.95 -16.89
N GLY A 155 -21.08 -29.75 -17.47
CA GLY A 155 -21.63 -29.57 -18.82
C GLY A 155 -20.80 -30.27 -19.91
N ILE A 156 -19.47 -30.21 -19.81
CA ILE A 156 -18.56 -30.89 -20.74
C ILE A 156 -18.71 -32.41 -20.64
N VAL A 157 -18.79 -32.97 -19.43
CA VAL A 157 -19.01 -34.41 -19.22
C VAL A 157 -20.35 -34.86 -19.82
N GLN A 158 -21.39 -34.05 -19.68
CA GLN A 158 -22.70 -34.35 -20.25
C GLN A 158 -22.69 -34.26 -21.79
N MET A 159 -22.02 -33.25 -22.35
CA MET A 159 -21.81 -33.12 -23.80
C MET A 159 -21.02 -34.30 -24.38
N ASP A 160 -19.99 -34.77 -23.66
CA ASP A 160 -19.23 -35.96 -24.06
C ASP A 160 -20.15 -37.19 -24.11
N GLY A 161 -21.00 -37.38 -23.10
CA GLY A 161 -21.99 -38.46 -23.08
C GLY A 161 -22.95 -38.43 -24.27
N VAL A 162 -23.50 -37.26 -24.61
CA VAL A 162 -24.36 -37.10 -25.80
C VAL A 162 -23.59 -37.34 -27.10
N THR A 163 -22.32 -36.90 -27.16
CA THR A 163 -21.46 -37.11 -28.34
C THR A 163 -21.18 -38.60 -28.56
N GLN A 164 -20.90 -39.35 -27.49
CA GLN A 164 -20.74 -40.81 -27.56
C GLN A 164 -22.04 -41.51 -27.95
N GLN A 165 -23.19 -41.06 -27.41
CA GLN A 165 -24.49 -41.60 -27.80
C GLN A 165 -24.79 -41.35 -29.28
N ASN A 166 -24.50 -40.15 -29.79
CA ASN A 166 -24.67 -39.83 -31.20
C ASN A 166 -23.78 -40.71 -32.10
N ALA A 167 -22.54 -40.98 -31.69
CA ALA A 167 -21.66 -41.90 -32.41
C ALA A 167 -22.27 -43.31 -32.47
N ALA A 168 -22.78 -43.83 -31.35
CA ALA A 168 -23.45 -45.14 -31.30
C ALA A 168 -24.71 -45.19 -32.20
N LEU A 169 -25.54 -44.15 -32.16
CA LEU A 169 -26.73 -44.04 -33.02
C LEU A 169 -26.36 -44.01 -34.51
N VAL A 170 -25.26 -43.34 -34.88
CA VAL A 170 -24.76 -43.33 -36.26
C VAL A 170 -24.27 -44.73 -36.68
N GLU A 171 -23.60 -45.47 -35.79
CA GLU A 171 -23.21 -46.85 -36.06
C GLU A 171 -24.42 -47.77 -36.26
N GLU A 172 -25.42 -47.67 -35.38
CA GLU A 172 -26.68 -48.41 -35.49
C GLU A 172 -27.42 -48.07 -36.79
N ALA A 173 -27.55 -46.78 -37.13
CA ALA A 173 -28.18 -46.33 -38.37
C ALA A 173 -27.44 -46.85 -39.61
N SER A 174 -26.11 -46.86 -39.59
CA SER A 174 -25.28 -47.42 -40.66
C SER A 174 -25.47 -48.94 -40.80
N ALA A 175 -25.60 -49.67 -39.69
CA ALA A 175 -25.90 -51.09 -39.72
C ALA A 175 -27.31 -51.36 -40.28
N ALA A 176 -28.32 -50.60 -39.85
CA ALA A 176 -29.69 -50.70 -40.35
C ALA A 176 -29.77 -50.38 -41.86
N ALA A 177 -29.07 -49.33 -42.32
CA ALA A 177 -28.99 -48.98 -43.74
C ALA A 177 -28.34 -50.11 -44.58
N ARG A 178 -27.29 -50.76 -44.06
CA ARG A 178 -26.68 -51.93 -44.71
C ARG A 178 -27.63 -53.13 -44.78
N ALA A 179 -28.37 -53.41 -43.71
CA ALA A 179 -29.36 -54.49 -43.68
C ALA A 179 -30.51 -54.26 -44.67
N LEU A 180 -31.04 -53.03 -44.72
CA LEU A 180 -32.08 -52.63 -45.68
C LEU A 180 -31.59 -52.74 -47.13
N ASN A 181 -30.35 -52.32 -47.42
CA ASN A 181 -29.75 -52.52 -48.75
C ASN A 181 -29.63 -53.99 -49.13
N ALA A 182 -29.22 -54.86 -48.19
CA ALA A 182 -29.14 -56.30 -48.43
C ALA A 182 -30.52 -56.92 -48.72
N GLN A 183 -31.56 -56.55 -47.97
CA GLN A 183 -32.93 -57.00 -48.23
C GLN A 183 -33.46 -56.50 -49.58
N ALA A 184 -33.18 -55.25 -49.95
CA ALA A 184 -33.57 -54.70 -51.24
C ALA A 184 -32.90 -55.47 -52.40
N ALA A 185 -31.61 -55.81 -52.27
CA ALA A 185 -30.89 -56.62 -53.26
C ALA A 185 -31.47 -58.05 -53.37
N ASP A 186 -31.81 -58.68 -52.25
CA ASP A 186 -32.43 -60.01 -52.22
C ASP A 186 -33.83 -60.02 -52.87
N LEU A 187 -34.64 -58.98 -52.60
CA LEU A 187 -35.93 -58.78 -53.26
C LEU A 187 -35.77 -58.59 -54.77
N GLN A 188 -34.82 -57.77 -55.22
CA GLN A 188 -34.53 -57.61 -56.65
C GLN A 188 -34.13 -58.93 -57.31
N HIS A 189 -33.28 -59.73 -56.64
CA HIS A 189 -32.89 -61.05 -57.14
C HIS A 189 -34.09 -62.00 -57.22
N THR A 190 -34.95 -62.02 -56.20
CA THR A 190 -36.19 -62.82 -56.19
C THR A 190 -37.14 -62.42 -57.31
N VAL A 191 -37.39 -61.11 -57.51
CA VAL A 191 -38.25 -60.61 -58.59
C VAL A 191 -37.65 -60.92 -59.97
N GLY A 192 -36.33 -60.80 -60.14
CA GLY A 192 -35.63 -61.11 -61.39
C GLY A 192 -35.70 -62.58 -61.83
N ARG A 193 -36.03 -63.50 -60.91
CA ARG A 193 -36.27 -64.92 -61.23
C ARG A 193 -37.66 -65.18 -61.83
N PHE A 194 -38.59 -64.26 -61.68
CA PHE A 194 -39.89 -64.38 -62.34
C PHE A 194 -39.74 -64.11 -63.85
N ARG A 195 -39.79 -65.17 -64.65
CA ARG A 195 -39.96 -65.06 -66.10
C ARG A 195 -41.41 -64.67 -66.37
N LEU A 196 -41.62 -63.45 -66.82
CA LEU A 196 -42.89 -63.04 -67.40
C LEU A 196 -43.08 -63.84 -68.69
N ALA A 197 -44.25 -64.44 -68.87
CA ALA A 197 -44.61 -65.06 -70.13
C ALA A 197 -44.45 -64.00 -71.23
N GLU A 198 -43.65 -64.29 -72.26
CA GLU A 198 -43.66 -63.49 -73.48
C GLU A 198 -45.12 -63.31 -73.90
N PRO A 199 -45.55 -62.09 -74.30
CA PRO A 199 -46.88 -61.91 -74.84
C PRO A 199 -47.01 -62.91 -75.97
N ALA A 200 -47.88 -63.91 -75.75
CA ALA A 200 -48.02 -65.04 -76.64
C ALA A 200 -48.15 -64.46 -78.04
N ALA A 201 -47.15 -64.77 -78.87
CA ALA A 201 -47.14 -64.44 -80.28
C ALA A 201 -48.55 -64.65 -80.80
N ALA A 202 -49.14 -63.60 -81.37
CA ALA A 202 -50.44 -63.65 -82.01
C ALA A 202 -50.35 -64.67 -83.17
N VAL A 203 -50.52 -65.94 -82.84
CA VAL A 203 -50.57 -67.04 -83.79
C VAL A 203 -51.96 -67.00 -84.43
N ARG A 204 -51.94 -66.36 -85.60
CA ARG A 204 -52.70 -66.66 -86.83
C ARG A 204 -54.23 -66.62 -86.74
N ARG A 205 -54.80 -65.85 -87.67
CA ARG A 205 -55.52 -66.46 -88.80
C ARG A 205 -55.56 -65.53 -90.00
N SER A 206 -55.15 -66.06 -91.15
CA SER A 206 -55.50 -65.54 -92.46
C SER A 206 -57.01 -65.64 -92.67
N ALA A 207 -57.57 -64.72 -93.44
CA ALA A 207 -58.28 -64.99 -94.70
C ALA A 207 -59.30 -63.88 -95.05
N ALA A 208 -59.22 -63.48 -96.31
CA ALA A 208 -60.31 -63.23 -97.25
C ALA A 208 -60.81 -61.79 -97.51
N ALA A 209 -60.79 -61.51 -98.83
CA ALA A 209 -61.45 -60.48 -99.64
C ALA A 209 -60.80 -59.10 -99.70
#